data_AF-A0A2A9NKE4-F1
#
_entry.id   AF-A0A2A9NKE4-F1
#
_cell.length_a   1.000
_cell.length_b   1.000
_cell.length_c   1.000
_cell.angle_alpha   90.00
_cell.angle_beta   90.00
_cell.angle_gamma   90.00
#
_symmetry.space_group_name_H-M   'P 1'
#
loop_
_entity.id
_entity.type
_entity.pdbx_description
1 polymer ?
#
loop_
_entity_poly.entity_id
_entity_poly.type
_entity_poly.pdbx_seq_one_letter_code
_entity_poly.pdbx_strand_id
1 'polypeptide(L)'
;MSSNALPAELYQSLFKKLAVVLELTQKPDGVVTPQAKQALLQAANEYKNTLTQAKELAMNLPGGEMCIEDQDEVIEMLEEIRRRKKNMLERFSQRPLVSTTNFTANIKMEIDSTASTPTND
;
A
#
# COMPACT_ATOMS: atom_id res chain seq x y z
N MET A 1 -7.90 -6.27 9.95
CA MET A 1 -8.42 -5.71 8.70
C MET A 1 -8.82 -4.27 8.98
N SER A 2 -7.84 -3.37 9.00
CA SER A 2 -8.07 -1.95 9.28
C SER A 2 -8.89 -1.39 8.13
N SER A 3 -10.11 -0.95 8.41
CA SER A 3 -10.91 -0.15 7.50
C SER A 3 -10.19 1.18 7.28
N ASN A 4 -9.28 1.23 6.31
CA ASN A 4 -8.78 2.48 5.75
C ASN A 4 -9.93 3.11 4.97
N ALA A 5 -10.89 3.69 5.68
CA ALA A 5 -11.90 4.52 5.06
C ALA A 5 -11.17 5.65 4.34
N LEU A 6 -11.37 5.76 3.02
CA LEU A 6 -10.81 6.84 2.23
C LEU A 6 -11.21 8.18 2.87
N PRO A 7 -10.29 9.15 3.01
CA PRO A 7 -10.57 10.42 3.67
C PRO A 7 -11.40 11.33 2.74
N ALA A 8 -12.65 10.95 2.53
CA ALA A 8 -13.58 11.64 1.64
C ALA A 8 -13.75 13.12 2.02
N GLU A 9 -13.72 13.43 3.32
CA GLU A 9 -13.79 14.80 3.83
C GLU A 9 -12.62 15.67 3.34
N LEU A 10 -11.41 15.11 3.27
CA LEU A 10 -10.22 15.82 2.77
C LEU A 10 -10.41 16.21 1.31
N TYR A 11 -10.81 15.27 0.46
CA TYR A 11 -11.06 15.53 -0.96
C TYR A 11 -12.23 16.48 -1.19
N GLN A 12 -13.32 16.35 -0.42
CA GLN A 12 -14.45 17.29 -0.49
C GLN A 12 -14.05 18.72 -0.08
N SER A 13 -13.12 18.86 0.86
CA SER A 13 -12.63 20.16 1.32
C SER A 13 -11.84 20.92 0.24
N LEU A 14 -11.19 20.21 -0.69
CA LEU A 14 -10.42 20.81 -1.79
C LEU A 14 -11.31 21.71 -2.65
N PHE A 15 -12.50 21.24 -3.02
CA PHE A 15 -13.43 22.00 -3.83
C PHE A 15 -13.88 23.29 -3.11
N LYS A 16 -14.21 23.19 -1.82
CA LYS A 16 -14.60 24.36 -1.01
C LYS A 16 -13.47 25.38 -0.92
N LYS A 17 -12.23 24.92 -0.68
CA LYS A 17 -11.06 25.80 -0.61
C LYS A 17 -10.74 26.47 -1.94
N LEU A 18 -10.88 25.75 -3.05
CA LEU A 18 -10.72 26.32 -4.40
C LEU A 18 -11.78 27.38 -4.68
N ALA A 19 -13.05 27.12 -4.32
CA ALA A 19 -14.13 28.09 -4.46
C ALA A 19 -13.81 29.39 -3.70
N VAL A 20 -13.30 29.30 -2.47
CA VAL A 20 -12.87 30.48 -1.70
C VAL A 20 -11.76 31.27 -2.42
N VAL A 21 -10.76 30.59 -2.99
CA VAL A 21 -9.71 31.26 -3.77
C VAL A 21 -10.32 32.00 -4.97
N LEU A 22 -11.22 31.36 -5.71
CA LEU A 22 -11.89 31.96 -6.88
C LEU A 22 -12.77 33.15 -6.49
N GLU A 23 -13.56 33.03 -5.42
CA GLU A 23 -14.38 34.12 -4.90
C GLU A 23 -13.51 35.32 -4.52
N LEU A 24 -12.38 35.11 -3.85
CA LEU A 24 -11.45 36.20 -3.50
C LEU A 24 -10.85 36.88 -4.74
N THR A 25 -10.60 36.14 -5.82
CA THR A 25 -10.12 36.74 -7.09
C THR A 25 -11.20 37.54 -7.83
N GLN A 26 -12.48 37.22 -7.62
CA GLN A 26 -13.60 37.87 -8.30
C GLN A 26 -14.16 39.09 -7.54
N LYS A 27 -13.74 39.32 -6.30
CA LYS A 27 -14.17 40.49 -5.53
C LYS A 27 -13.70 41.79 -6.21
N PRO A 28 -14.53 42.84 -6.22
CA PRO A 28 -14.21 44.12 -6.87
C PRO A 28 -13.01 44.83 -6.23
N ASP A 29 -12.80 44.66 -4.92
CA ASP A 29 -11.60 45.13 -4.20
C ASP A 29 -10.36 44.22 -4.42
N GLY A 30 -10.58 43.07 -5.08
CA GLY A 30 -9.61 42.12 -5.62
C GLY A 30 -8.26 42.08 -4.94
N VAL A 31 -7.20 42.35 -5.71
CA VAL A 31 -5.81 42.41 -5.22
C VAL A 31 -5.38 43.85 -4.91
N VAL A 32 -6.33 44.78 -4.90
CA VAL A 32 -6.09 46.22 -4.87
C VAL A 32 -5.73 46.67 -3.46
N THR A 33 -6.35 46.07 -2.45
CA THR A 33 -6.03 46.32 -1.04
C THR A 33 -4.99 45.32 -0.52
N PRO A 34 -4.05 45.74 0.35
CA PRO A 34 -3.09 44.84 1.00
C PRO A 34 -3.78 43.68 1.75
N GLN A 35 -4.92 43.96 2.39
CA GLN A 35 -5.71 42.99 3.13
C GLN A 35 -6.29 41.92 2.20
N ALA A 36 -6.85 42.31 1.06
CA ALA A 36 -7.40 41.35 0.11
C ALA A 36 -6.31 40.52 -0.57
N LYS A 37 -5.13 41.11 -0.84
CA LYS A 37 -3.94 40.37 -1.29
C LYS A 37 -3.47 39.33 -0.26
N GLN A 38 -3.45 39.70 1.02
CA GLN A 38 -3.07 38.79 2.10
C GLN A 38 -4.09 37.66 2.27
N ALA A 39 -5.39 37.96 2.21
CA ALA A 39 -6.46 36.97 2.28
C ALA A 39 -6.38 35.97 1.11
N LEU A 40 -6.13 36.45 -0.10
CA LEU A 40 -5.94 35.59 -1.28
C LEU A 40 -4.71 34.69 -1.13
N LEU A 41 -3.58 35.25 -0.69
CA LEU A 41 -2.35 34.49 -0.49
C LEU A 41 -2.53 33.41 0.59
N GLN A 42 -3.23 33.73 1.67
CA GLN A 42 -3.56 32.76 2.72
C GLN A 42 -4.45 31.64 2.17
N ALA A 43 -5.55 31.97 1.51
CA ALA A 43 -6.47 30.98 0.93
C ALA A 43 -5.77 30.08 -0.10
N ALA A 44 -4.90 30.65 -0.94
CA ALA A 44 -4.13 29.91 -1.94
C ALA A 44 -3.11 28.96 -1.28
N ASN A 45 -2.41 29.41 -0.23
CA ASN A 45 -1.50 28.56 0.52
C ASN A 45 -2.23 27.44 1.24
N GLU A 46 -3.37 27.72 1.85
CA GLU A 46 -4.20 26.70 2.49
C GLU A 46 -4.68 25.66 1.48
N TYR A 47 -5.17 26.08 0.31
CA TYR A 47 -5.56 25.18 -0.76
C TYR A 47 -4.39 24.30 -1.23
N LYS A 48 -3.22 24.93 -1.48
CA LYS A 48 -2.00 24.21 -1.87
C LYS A 48 -1.60 23.17 -0.83
N ASN A 49 -1.61 23.53 0.45
CA ASN A 49 -1.23 22.62 1.53
C ASN A 49 -2.19 21.42 1.62
N THR A 50 -3.50 21.67 1.55
CA THR A 50 -4.50 20.59 1.55
C THR A 50 -4.37 19.70 0.30
N LEU A 51 -4.03 20.27 -0.86
CA LEU A 51 -3.79 19.51 -2.09
C LEU A 51 -2.56 18.61 -1.98
N THR A 52 -1.46 19.13 -1.42
CA THR A 52 -0.25 18.33 -1.16
C THR A 52 -0.56 17.17 -0.22
N GLN A 53 -1.27 17.42 0.88
CA GLN A 53 -1.69 16.37 1.82
C GLN A 53 -2.55 15.31 1.14
N ALA A 54 -3.51 15.72 0.29
CA ALA A 54 -4.36 14.79 -0.45
C ALA A 54 -3.57 13.96 -1.47
N LYS A 55 -2.53 14.55 -2.09
CA LYS A 55 -1.63 13.84 -3.01
C LYS A 55 -0.74 12.84 -2.28
N GLU A 56 -0.12 13.25 -1.17
CA GLU A 56 0.69 12.36 -0.33
C GLU A 56 -0.12 11.18 0.16
N LEU A 57 -1.35 11.43 0.61
CA LEU A 57 -2.23 10.37 1.05
C LEU A 57 -2.56 9.41 -0.09
N ALA A 58 -2.89 9.93 -1.28
CA ALA A 58 -3.14 9.12 -2.48
C ALA A 58 -1.94 8.23 -2.84
N MET A 59 -0.72 8.78 -2.82
CA MET A 59 0.51 8.05 -3.14
C MET A 59 0.85 6.99 -2.08
N ASN A 60 0.48 7.21 -0.82
CA ASN A 60 0.71 6.26 0.26
C ASN A 60 -0.32 5.12 0.30
N LEU A 61 -1.36 5.13 -0.54
CA LEU A 61 -2.22 3.96 -0.70
C LEU A 61 -1.43 2.83 -1.41
N PRO A 62 -1.69 1.56 -1.07
CA PRO A 62 -1.14 0.43 -1.82
C PRO A 62 -1.49 0.55 -3.31
N GLY A 63 -0.47 0.59 -4.17
CA GLY A 63 -0.64 0.80 -5.61
C GLY A 63 -0.93 2.25 -6.03
N GLY A 64 -0.97 3.21 -5.10
CA GLY A 64 -1.27 4.62 -5.39
C GLY A 64 -0.22 5.35 -6.23
N GLU A 65 1.00 4.80 -6.32
CA GLU A 65 2.07 5.26 -7.21
C GLU A 65 2.02 4.63 -8.60
N MET A 66 1.23 3.57 -8.77
CA MET A 66 1.17 2.78 -10.00
C MET A 66 0.06 3.30 -10.92
N CYS A 67 0.32 3.25 -12.22
CA CYS A 67 -0.73 3.43 -13.21
C CYS A 67 -1.75 2.28 -13.13
N ILE A 68 -2.96 2.48 -13.64
CA ILE A 68 -4.03 1.47 -13.57
C ILE A 68 -3.60 0.21 -14.34
N GLU A 69 -2.92 0.40 -15.46
CA GLU A 69 -2.40 -0.67 -16.30
C GLU A 69 -1.39 -1.53 -15.54
N ASP A 70 -0.45 -0.91 -14.84
CA ASP A 70 0.53 -1.63 -14.01
C ASP A 70 -0.14 -2.39 -12.86
N GLN A 71 -1.22 -1.82 -12.29
CA GLN A 71 -1.99 -2.49 -11.24
C GLN A 71 -2.70 -3.73 -11.78
N ASP A 72 -3.29 -3.64 -12.97
CA ASP A 72 -3.96 -4.77 -13.63
C ASP A 72 -2.98 -5.92 -13.93
N GLU A 73 -1.78 -5.61 -14.42
CA GLU A 73 -0.72 -6.60 -14.64
C GLU A 73 -0.29 -7.30 -13.34
N VAL A 74 -0.10 -6.53 -12.26
CA VAL A 74 0.25 -7.11 -10.95
C VAL A 74 -0.89 -7.97 -10.40
N ILE A 75 -2.15 -7.56 -10.58
CA ILE A 75 -3.31 -8.36 -10.20
C ILE A 75 -3.30 -9.69 -10.96
N GLU A 76 -3.13 -9.67 -12.28
CA GLU A 76 -3.07 -10.88 -13.09
C GLU A 76 -1.95 -11.83 -12.63
N MET A 77 -0.75 -11.28 -12.41
CA MET A 77 0.39 -12.04 -11.91
C MET A 77 0.09 -12.68 -10.54
N LEU A 78 -0.47 -11.91 -9.60
CA LEU A 78 -0.79 -12.39 -8.25
C LEU A 78 -1.89 -13.46 -8.28
N GLU A 79 -2.89 -13.30 -9.13
CA GLU A 79 -3.94 -14.31 -9.35
C GLU A 79 -3.37 -15.60 -9.91
N GLU A 80 -2.42 -15.51 -10.86
CA GLU A 80 -1.74 -16.68 -11.37
C GLU A 80 -0.91 -17.40 -10.31
N ILE A 81 -0.13 -16.67 -9.52
CA ILE A 81 0.64 -17.24 -8.40
C ILE A 81 -0.31 -17.94 -7.42
N ARG A 82 -1.44 -17.31 -7.07
CA ARG A 82 -2.46 -17.89 -6.20
C ARG A 82 -3.01 -19.20 -6.78
N ARG A 83 -3.36 -19.21 -8.05
CA ARG A 83 -3.87 -20.40 -8.77
C ARG A 83 -2.86 -21.54 -8.76
N ARG A 84 -1.60 -21.26 -9.10
CA ARG A 84 -0.50 -22.23 -9.09
C ARG A 84 -0.27 -22.80 -7.70
N LYS A 85 -0.23 -21.95 -6.66
CA LYS A 85 -0.08 -22.39 -5.26
C LYS A 85 -1.24 -23.27 -4.79
N LYS A 86 -2.48 -22.92 -5.15
CA LYS A 86 -3.66 -23.75 -4.85
C LYS A 86 -3.54 -25.14 -5.48
N ASN A 87 -3.16 -25.21 -6.76
CA ASN A 87 -2.98 -26.48 -7.46
C ASN A 87 -1.83 -27.32 -6.86
N MET A 88 -0.72 -26.68 -6.45
CA MET A 88 0.37 -27.37 -5.76
C MET A 88 -0.08 -27.94 -4.41
N LEU A 89 -0.84 -27.17 -3.64
CA LEU A 89 -1.37 -27.62 -2.35
C LEU A 89 -2.35 -28.77 -2.53
N GLU A 90 -3.23 -28.71 -3.52
CA GLU A 90 -4.16 -29.80 -3.85
C GLU A 90 -3.40 -31.07 -4.21
N ARG A 91 -2.42 -30.98 -5.14
CA ARG A 91 -1.55 -32.11 -5.48
C ARG A 91 -0.79 -32.66 -4.27
N PHE A 92 -0.32 -31.79 -3.38
CA PHE A 92 0.36 -32.21 -2.15
C PHE A 92 -0.59 -32.93 -1.20
N SER A 93 -1.80 -32.42 -1.00
CA SER A 93 -2.82 -33.04 -0.14
C SER A 93 -3.31 -34.41 -0.65
N GLN A 94 -3.27 -34.63 -1.97
CA GLN A 94 -3.62 -35.89 -2.60
C GLN A 94 -2.48 -36.91 -2.59
N ARG A 95 -1.25 -36.52 -2.21
CA ARG A 95 -0.16 -37.49 -2.06
C ARG A 95 -0.48 -38.38 -0.86
N PRO A 96 -0.56 -39.72 -1.06
CA PRO A 96 -0.64 -40.63 0.07
C PRO A 96 0.58 -40.38 0.96
N LEU A 97 0.35 -40.24 2.26
CA LEU A 97 1.44 -40.37 3.23
C LEU A 97 1.94 -41.79 3.08
N VAL A 98 2.97 -42.00 2.27
CA VAL A 98 3.67 -43.28 2.20
C VAL A 98 4.37 -43.39 3.54
N SER A 99 3.66 -43.96 4.53
CA SER A 99 4.26 -44.41 5.75
C SER A 99 5.29 -45.46 5.33
N THR A 100 6.57 -45.11 5.41
CA THR A 100 7.68 -45.97 5.05
C THR A 100 7.70 -47.15 6.03
N THR A 101 6.83 -48.14 5.83
CA THR A 101 6.74 -49.35 6.65
C THR A 101 7.89 -50.34 6.37
N ASN A 102 9.02 -49.87 5.85
CA ASN A 102 10.22 -50.67 5.59
C ASN A 102 11.46 -50.16 6.37
N PHE A 103 11.28 -49.50 7.52
CA PHE A 103 12.40 -49.09 8.38
C PHE A 103 12.61 -49.97 9.62
N THR A 104 12.01 -51.17 9.68
CA THR A 104 12.18 -52.11 10.80
C THR A 104 13.31 -53.13 10.60
N ALA A 105 14.43 -52.75 9.96
CA ALA A 105 15.56 -53.68 9.85
C ALA A 105 16.97 -53.10 10.03
N ASN A 106 17.20 -51.78 10.08
CA ASN A 106 18.59 -51.31 10.26
C ASN A 106 18.77 -49.87 10.79
N ILE A 107 18.02 -49.47 11.82
CA ILE A 107 18.39 -48.30 12.63
C ILE A 107 19.00 -48.81 13.94
N LYS A 108 20.25 -49.26 13.86
CA LYS A 108 21.15 -49.23 15.00
C LYS A 108 21.39 -47.74 15.27
N MET A 109 20.76 -47.22 16.32
CA MET A 109 20.98 -45.87 16.82
C MET A 109 22.46 -45.69 17.18
N GLU A 110 23.22 -45.06 16.31
CA GLU A 110 24.46 -44.38 16.69
C GLU A 110 24.15 -42.89 16.75
N ILE A 111 23.82 -42.47 17.97
CA ILE A 111 23.79 -41.08 18.39
C ILE A 111 25.26 -40.66 18.46
N ASP A 112 25.77 -39.94 17.46
CA ASP A 112 27.05 -39.25 17.62
C ASP A 112 26.83 -37.74 17.57
N SER A 113 27.19 -37.13 18.69
CA SER A 113 27.09 -35.73 19.01
C SER A 113 28.37 -35.05 18.53
N THR A 114 28.30 -34.17 17.54
CA THR A 114 29.31 -33.12 17.40
C THR A 114 28.65 -31.80 17.04
N ALA A 115 28.51 -31.00 18.09
CA ALA A 115 28.27 -29.57 18.01
C ALA A 115 29.37 -28.91 17.17
N SER A 116 28.99 -28.01 16.27
CA SER A 116 29.90 -27.04 15.70
C SER A 116 29.20 -25.69 15.65
N THR A 117 29.36 -24.96 16.75
CA THR A 117 29.24 -23.50 16.79
C THR A 117 30.43 -22.88 16.06
N PRO A 118 30.25 -21.89 15.18
CA PRO A 118 31.36 -21.19 14.54
C PRO A 118 31.99 -20.24 15.55
N THR A 119 33.31 -20.34 15.75
CA THR A 119 34.10 -19.31 16.43
C THR A 119 34.79 -18.43 15.39
N ASN A 120 34.59 -17.11 15.55
CA ASN A 120 35.23 -16.03 14.81
C ASN A 120 36.76 -16.20 14.67
N ASP A 121 37.27 -15.82 13.50
CA ASP A 121 38.37 -14.87 13.33
C ASP A 121 38.08 -13.99 12.10
#